data_AF-A0A8H6ASM1-F1
#
_entry.id   AF-A0A8H6ASM1-F1
#
_cell.length_a   1.000
_cell.length_b   1.000
_cell.length_c   1.000
_cell.angle_alpha   90.00
_cell.angle_beta   90.00
_cell.angle_gamma   90.00
#
_symmetry.space_group_name_H-M   'P 1'
#
loop_
_entity.id
_entity.type
_entity.pdbx_description
1 polymer ?
#
loop_
_entity_poly.entity_id
_entity_poly.type
_entity_poly.pdbx_seq_one_letter_code
_entity_poly.pdbx_strand_id
1 'polypeptide(L)'
;MVHPQQVQGKLYNFLSKSELKKTDVVFDTNVTDLVRIHMVICLGTVPTRPDYVKVMTITTSLKEGHEYLPIAPVRKRPYPIQIKLRNNHGWVWARGQQTLLITTLSERSYLKIDEFYEVPEVMDDYGIPLSIPAKHHGGLAELKLHISRRDSERNYEKLCRDAHDQDDLLEAMGNLNLDSKVEKLG
;
A
#
# COMPACT_ATOMS: atom_id res chain seq x y z
N MET A 1 -12.63 12.45 14.01
CA MET A 1 -11.23 12.78 13.66
C MET A 1 -10.35 11.64 14.14
N VAL A 2 -9.78 10.89 13.20
CA VAL A 2 -9.01 9.67 13.47
C VAL A 2 -7.64 10.03 14.03
N HIS A 3 -7.26 9.53 15.20
CA HIS A 3 -5.89 9.71 15.66
C HIS A 3 -4.95 8.74 14.91
N PRO A 4 -3.87 9.22 14.27
CA PRO A 4 -2.96 8.37 13.50
C PRO A 4 -2.41 7.19 14.31
N GLN A 5 -2.14 7.40 15.60
CA GLN A 5 -1.63 6.39 16.51
C GLN A 5 -2.61 5.23 16.75
N GLN A 6 -3.91 5.45 16.54
CA GLN A 6 -4.95 4.44 16.76
C GLN A 6 -5.12 3.51 15.55
N VAL A 7 -4.80 3.97 14.34
CA VAL A 7 -5.04 3.21 13.09
C VAL A 7 -3.77 2.72 12.41
N GLN A 8 -2.65 3.44 12.60
CA GLN A 8 -1.43 3.21 11.87
C GLN A 8 -0.79 1.85 12.22
N GLY A 9 -0.50 1.06 11.18
CA GLY A 9 0.11 -0.26 11.27
C GLY A 9 -0.86 -1.38 11.61
N LYS A 10 -2.14 -1.08 11.89
CA LYS A 10 -3.14 -2.12 12.16
C LYS A 10 -3.65 -2.76 10.88
N LEU A 11 -4.06 -4.02 11.02
CA LEU A 11 -4.74 -4.77 9.98
C LEU A 11 -6.24 -4.63 10.18
N TYR A 12 -6.97 -4.48 9.08
CA TYR A 12 -8.42 -4.32 9.09
C TYR A 12 -9.08 -5.16 8.00
N ASN A 13 -10.33 -5.51 8.27
CA ASN A 13 -11.29 -5.94 7.27
C ASN A 13 -12.28 -4.81 7.05
N PHE A 14 -12.87 -4.77 5.86
CA PHE A 14 -13.99 -3.87 5.62
C PHE A 14 -15.29 -4.50 6.10
N LEU A 15 -16.20 -3.66 6.60
CA LEU A 15 -17.56 -4.08 6.92
C LEU A 15 -18.28 -4.61 5.67
N SER A 16 -19.15 -5.60 5.89
CA SER A 16 -19.97 -6.18 4.82
C SER A 16 -20.97 -5.17 4.25
N LYS A 17 -21.47 -5.39 3.02
CA LYS A 17 -22.48 -4.48 2.40
C LYS A 17 -23.74 -4.34 3.26
N SER A 18 -24.11 -5.38 3.99
CA SER A 18 -25.22 -5.40 4.94
C SER A 18 -24.99 -4.51 6.16
N GLU A 19 -23.77 -4.48 6.70
CA GLU A 19 -23.42 -3.68 7.88
C GLU A 19 -23.26 -2.21 7.53
N LEU A 20 -22.70 -1.93 6.36
CA LEU A 20 -22.56 -0.56 5.84
C LEU A 20 -23.89 0.16 5.60
N LYS A 21 -24.96 -0.56 5.26
CA LYS A 21 -26.29 0.05 5.09
C LYS A 21 -26.83 0.71 6.37
N LYS A 22 -26.24 0.40 7.53
CA LYS A 22 -26.58 1.02 8.83
C LYS A 22 -25.78 2.30 9.09
N THR A 23 -24.68 2.50 8.36
CA THR A 23 -23.80 3.65 8.47
C THR A 23 -24.12 4.61 7.33
N ASP A 24 -24.44 5.87 7.64
CA ASP A 24 -24.85 6.89 6.67
C ASP A 24 -23.66 7.43 5.83
N VAL A 25 -22.68 6.57 5.54
CA VAL A 25 -21.41 6.94 4.91
C VAL A 25 -21.50 6.71 3.40
N VAL A 26 -21.26 7.77 2.64
CA VAL A 26 -21.18 7.73 1.17
C VAL A 26 -19.78 7.30 0.75
N PHE A 27 -19.68 6.16 0.08
CA PHE A 27 -18.41 5.64 -0.44
C PHE A 27 -18.22 6.00 -1.91
N ASP A 28 -16.97 6.24 -2.30
CA ASP A 28 -16.58 6.16 -3.71
C ASP A 28 -16.63 4.68 -4.12
N THR A 29 -17.67 4.32 -4.87
CA THR A 29 -18.10 2.93 -5.08
C THR A 29 -17.04 2.07 -5.75
N ASN A 30 -16.23 2.67 -6.65
CA ASN A 30 -15.29 1.94 -7.49
C ASN A 30 -14.05 1.48 -6.71
N VAL A 31 -13.44 2.41 -5.96
CA VAL A 31 -12.23 2.12 -5.17
C VAL A 31 -12.57 1.20 -4.00
N THR A 32 -13.71 1.42 -3.37
CA THR A 32 -14.07 0.69 -2.16
C THR A 32 -14.37 -0.77 -2.47
N ASP A 33 -15.13 -1.09 -3.53
CA ASP A 33 -15.48 -2.49 -3.81
C ASP A 33 -14.27 -3.38 -4.20
N LEU A 34 -13.26 -2.82 -4.86
CA LEU A 34 -12.00 -3.52 -5.17
C LEU A 34 -11.20 -3.88 -3.92
N VAL A 35 -11.17 -2.98 -2.94
CA VAL A 35 -10.34 -3.12 -1.73
C VAL A 35 -11.07 -3.92 -0.65
N ARG A 36 -12.42 -3.91 -0.64
CA ARG A 36 -13.26 -4.53 0.38
C ARG A 36 -13.16 -6.03 0.52
N ILE A 37 -12.79 -6.73 -0.54
CA ILE A 37 -12.64 -8.19 -0.51
C ILE A 37 -11.29 -8.62 0.12
N HIS A 38 -10.41 -7.65 0.40
CA HIS A 38 -9.08 -7.89 0.91
C HIS A 38 -8.95 -7.44 2.37
N MET A 39 -8.12 -8.16 3.12
CA MET A 39 -7.53 -7.60 4.34
C MET A 39 -6.62 -6.43 3.95
N VAL A 40 -6.57 -5.39 4.77
CA VAL A 40 -5.73 -4.22 4.51
C VAL A 40 -4.86 -3.84 5.69
N ILE A 41 -3.75 -3.17 5.40
CA ILE A 41 -2.88 -2.53 6.38
C ILE A 41 -3.08 -1.02 6.27
N CYS A 42 -3.40 -0.37 7.39
CA CYS A 42 -3.49 1.07 7.46
C CYS A 42 -2.11 1.71 7.65
N LEU A 43 -1.72 2.63 6.77
CA LEU A 43 -0.46 3.36 6.84
C LEU A 43 -0.57 4.65 7.65
N GLY A 44 -1.79 5.14 7.87
CA GLY A 44 -2.09 6.37 8.60
C GLY A 44 -3.27 7.12 7.99
N THR A 45 -3.51 8.32 8.52
CA THR A 45 -4.56 9.23 8.04
C THR A 45 -4.12 9.98 6.79
N VAL A 46 -5.09 10.45 6.01
CA VAL A 46 -4.85 11.28 4.83
C VAL A 46 -4.90 12.76 5.25
N PRO A 47 -3.82 13.56 5.09
CA PRO A 47 -3.81 14.95 5.57
C PRO A 47 -4.88 15.84 4.96
N THR A 48 -5.25 15.59 3.71
CA THR A 48 -6.26 16.35 2.97
C THR A 48 -7.69 15.90 3.24
N ARG A 49 -7.89 14.75 3.88
CA ARG A 49 -9.20 14.11 4.08
C ARG A 49 -9.28 13.49 5.49
N PRO A 50 -9.86 14.20 6.48
CA PRO A 50 -9.73 13.85 7.91
C PRO A 50 -10.41 12.54 8.32
N ASP A 51 -11.38 12.06 7.54
CA ASP A 51 -12.09 10.79 7.77
C ASP A 51 -11.61 9.66 6.86
N TYR A 52 -10.49 9.87 6.17
CA TYR A 52 -9.89 8.89 5.27
C TYR A 52 -8.57 8.38 5.82
N VAL A 53 -8.35 7.09 5.59
CA VAL A 53 -7.11 6.39 5.89
C VAL A 53 -6.48 5.88 4.61
N LYS A 54 -5.14 5.92 4.58
CA LYS A 54 -4.33 5.38 3.50
C LYS A 54 -4.04 3.91 3.78
N VAL A 55 -4.39 3.04 2.84
CA VAL A 55 -4.34 1.58 3.05
C VAL A 55 -3.62 0.86 1.90
N MET A 56 -3.10 -0.32 2.23
CA MET A 56 -2.53 -1.28 1.28
C MET A 56 -3.20 -2.64 1.46
N THR A 57 -3.38 -3.39 0.37
CA THR A 57 -4.05 -4.69 0.40
C THR A 57 -3.09 -5.83 0.71
N ILE A 58 -3.59 -6.80 1.48
CA ILE A 58 -2.97 -8.09 1.71
C ILE A 58 -3.62 -9.10 0.78
N THR A 59 -2.78 -9.86 0.07
CA THR A 59 -3.21 -10.91 -0.85
C THR A 59 -2.47 -12.21 -0.56
N THR A 60 -3.10 -13.32 -0.88
CA THR A 60 -2.47 -14.64 -0.88
C THR A 60 -1.99 -15.09 -2.27
N SER A 61 -2.32 -14.30 -3.30
CA SER A 61 -1.99 -14.56 -4.69
C SER A 61 -1.09 -13.46 -5.25
N LEU A 62 -0.05 -13.87 -5.97
CA LEU A 62 0.86 -12.98 -6.68
C LEU A 62 0.39 -12.88 -8.13
N LYS A 63 0.26 -11.66 -8.65
CA LYS A 63 -0.03 -11.40 -10.07
C LYS A 63 1.20 -10.81 -10.74
N GLU A 64 1.44 -11.15 -12.01
CA GLU A 64 2.52 -10.56 -12.79
C GLU A 64 2.33 -9.05 -12.97
N GLY A 65 3.43 -8.30 -13.09
CA GLY A 65 3.41 -6.84 -13.24
C GLY A 65 3.16 -6.04 -11.96
N HIS A 66 3.00 -6.72 -10.82
CA HIS A 66 2.73 -6.08 -9.53
C HIS A 66 3.87 -6.32 -8.53
N GLU A 67 4.00 -5.40 -7.57
CA GLU A 67 5.06 -5.44 -6.57
C GLU A 67 4.53 -5.86 -5.20
N TYR A 68 5.16 -6.87 -4.62
CA TYR A 68 4.72 -7.50 -3.38
C TYR A 68 5.85 -7.63 -2.37
N LEU A 69 5.51 -7.50 -1.09
CA LEU A 69 6.39 -7.81 0.02
C LEU A 69 5.85 -9.00 0.82
N PRO A 70 6.69 -9.98 1.18
CA PRO A 70 6.28 -11.13 1.97
C PRO A 70 5.96 -10.70 3.40
N ILE A 71 4.86 -11.21 3.94
CA ILE A 71 4.52 -11.09 5.35
C ILE A 71 4.93 -12.40 6.03
N ALA A 72 5.64 -12.30 7.16
CA ALA A 72 6.02 -13.48 7.94
C ALA A 72 4.78 -14.35 8.24
N PRO A 73 4.84 -15.67 8.03
CA PRO A 73 6.07 -16.48 7.91
C PRO A 73 6.61 -16.72 6.48
N VAL A 74 6.07 -16.08 5.43
CA VAL A 74 6.55 -16.26 4.04
C VAL A 74 8.05 -16.04 3.93
N ARG A 75 8.79 -16.95 3.28
CA ARG A 75 10.24 -16.81 3.08
C ARG A 75 10.60 -15.49 2.40
N LYS A 76 11.58 -14.77 2.97
CA LYS A 76 12.01 -13.44 2.51
C LYS A 76 12.60 -13.42 1.09
N ARG A 77 13.11 -14.53 0.51
CA ARG A 77 13.93 -14.42 -0.71
C ARG A 77 13.10 -14.43 -2.01
N PRO A 78 13.40 -13.57 -3.00
CA PRO A 78 14.42 -12.51 -3.07
C PRO A 78 13.88 -11.08 -2.77
N TYR A 79 13.03 -10.91 -1.76
CA TYR A 79 12.39 -9.64 -1.44
C TYR A 79 13.27 -8.72 -0.56
N PRO A 80 13.19 -7.38 -0.75
CA PRO A 80 14.04 -6.42 -0.06
C PRO A 80 13.78 -6.40 1.46
N ILE A 81 12.51 -6.43 1.85
CA ILE A 81 12.06 -6.48 3.24
C ILE A 81 11.02 -7.58 3.42
N GLN A 82 10.83 -8.02 4.66
CA GLN A 82 9.78 -8.97 5.04
C GLN A 82 9.00 -8.35 6.19
N ILE A 83 7.70 -8.16 5.98
CA ILE A 83 6.82 -7.54 6.95
C ILE A 83 6.61 -8.49 8.12
N LYS A 84 6.75 -7.98 9.34
CA LYS A 84 6.48 -8.72 10.57
C LYS A 84 5.16 -8.26 11.16
N LEU A 85 4.42 -9.23 11.67
CA LEU A 85 3.20 -8.97 12.41
C LEU A 85 3.44 -9.24 13.88
N ARG A 86 2.92 -8.33 14.70
CA ARG A 86 2.77 -8.46 16.13
C ARG A 86 1.32 -8.82 16.41
N ASN A 87 1.13 -9.84 17.21
CA ASN A 87 -0.16 -10.13 17.79
C ASN A 87 -0.39 -9.24 19.02
N ASN A 88 -1.50 -8.53 19.02
CA ASN A 88 -1.94 -7.59 20.04
C ASN A 88 -2.93 -8.22 21.02
N HIS A 89 -3.35 -9.47 20.83
CA HIS A 89 -4.13 -10.18 21.84
C HIS A 89 -3.29 -10.51 23.07
N GLY A 90 -3.95 -10.42 24.22
CA GLY A 90 -3.46 -10.94 25.49
C GLY A 90 -3.87 -12.39 25.71
N TRP A 91 -3.67 -12.84 26.94
CA TRP A 91 -4.14 -14.14 27.42
C TRP A 91 -5.66 -14.20 27.41
N VAL A 92 -6.20 -15.29 26.88
CA VAL A 92 -7.63 -15.57 26.84
C VAL A 92 -7.91 -16.82 27.67
N TRP A 93 -9.02 -16.83 28.40
CA TRP A 93 -9.43 -18.01 29.15
C TRP A 93 -10.13 -19.00 28.20
N ALA A 94 -9.48 -20.12 27.95
CA ALA A 94 -10.02 -21.21 27.14
C ALA A 94 -9.89 -22.51 27.92
N ARG A 95 -11.00 -23.28 28.01
CA ARG A 95 -11.05 -24.58 28.72
C ARG A 95 -10.50 -24.53 30.16
N GLY A 96 -10.76 -23.43 30.87
CA GLY A 96 -10.31 -23.26 32.25
C GLY A 96 -8.83 -22.94 32.42
N GLN A 97 -8.10 -22.61 31.36
CA GLN A 97 -6.69 -22.18 31.40
C GLN A 97 -6.48 -20.87 30.65
N GLN A 98 -5.48 -20.09 31.07
CA GLN A 98 -4.99 -18.96 30.28
C GLN A 98 -4.23 -19.47 29.06
N THR A 99 -4.73 -19.18 27.87
CA THR A 99 -4.11 -19.53 26.58
C THR A 99 -3.84 -18.25 25.79
N LEU A 100 -2.67 -18.14 25.17
CA LEU A 100 -2.39 -17.04 24.24
C LEU A 100 -3.15 -17.29 22.93
N LEU A 101 -4.05 -16.38 22.55
CA LEU A 101 -4.72 -16.47 21.25
C LEU A 101 -3.76 -15.97 20.17
N ILE A 102 -3.11 -16.90 19.48
CA ILE A 102 -2.23 -16.58 18.35
C ILE A 102 -3.06 -16.46 17.07
N THR A 103 -3.36 -15.24 16.66
CA THR A 103 -3.87 -14.99 15.31
C THR A 103 -2.68 -14.96 14.36
N THR A 104 -2.73 -15.73 13.29
CA THR A 104 -1.74 -15.71 12.22
C THR A 104 -2.44 -15.50 10.90
N LEU A 105 -1.80 -14.80 9.97
CA LEU A 105 -2.22 -14.82 8.59
C LEU A 105 -1.94 -16.19 7.96
N SER A 106 -2.52 -16.44 6.78
CA SER A 106 -2.16 -17.58 5.94
C SER A 106 -0.64 -17.60 5.69
N GLU A 107 -0.07 -18.81 5.60
CA GLU A 107 1.36 -19.01 5.36
C GLU A 107 1.89 -18.34 4.09
N ARG A 108 0.99 -18.03 3.14
CA ARG A 108 1.27 -17.32 1.89
C ARG A 108 0.54 -15.98 1.89
N SER A 109 1.03 -15.01 2.64
CA SER A 109 0.46 -13.66 2.70
C SER A 109 1.49 -12.63 2.25
N TYR A 110 1.05 -11.74 1.36
CA TYR A 110 1.88 -10.72 0.76
C TYR A 110 1.18 -9.37 0.85
N LEU A 111 1.96 -8.32 1.11
CA LEU A 111 1.52 -6.94 1.06
C LEU A 111 1.74 -6.43 -0.36
N LYS A 112 0.67 -6.00 -1.02
CA LYS A 112 0.76 -5.34 -2.33
C LYS A 112 1.16 -3.87 -2.11
N ILE A 113 2.32 -3.47 -2.66
CA ILE A 113 2.92 -2.17 -2.35
C ILE A 113 2.88 -1.15 -3.48
N ASP A 114 2.62 -1.59 -4.70
CA ASP A 114 2.46 -0.74 -5.87
C ASP A 114 1.18 0.10 -5.87
N GLU A 115 0.15 -0.35 -5.16
CA GLU A 115 -1.15 0.32 -5.07
C GLU A 115 -1.43 0.84 -3.64
N PHE A 116 -1.97 2.05 -3.59
CA PHE A 116 -2.49 2.66 -2.37
C PHE A 116 -3.91 3.09 -2.59
N TYR A 117 -4.71 2.94 -1.55
CA TYR A 117 -6.10 3.36 -1.59
C TYR A 117 -6.37 4.31 -0.43
N GLU A 118 -7.12 5.36 -0.72
CA GLU A 118 -7.70 6.23 0.30
C GLU A 118 -9.12 5.78 0.50
N VAL A 119 -9.40 5.26 1.69
CA VAL A 119 -10.73 4.74 2.03
C VAL A 119 -11.24 5.48 3.27
N PRO A 120 -12.55 5.73 3.38
CA PRO A 120 -13.10 6.29 4.60
C PRO A 120 -12.92 5.31 5.76
N GLU A 121 -12.84 5.82 6.98
CA GLU A 121 -12.71 5.04 8.22
C GLU A 121 -14.02 4.30 8.54
N VAL A 122 -14.36 3.33 7.71
CA VAL A 122 -15.50 2.42 7.92
C VAL A 122 -15.01 1.00 7.87
N MET A 123 -14.03 0.77 8.75
CA MET A 123 -13.37 -0.52 8.92
C MET A 123 -13.99 -1.25 10.10
N ASP A 124 -13.95 -2.57 10.05
CA ASP A 124 -14.40 -3.38 11.16
C ASP A 124 -13.41 -3.24 12.33
N ASP A 125 -13.88 -2.65 13.44
CA ASP A 125 -13.13 -2.56 14.70
C ASP A 125 -13.07 -3.91 15.44
N TYR A 126 -13.85 -4.92 15.05
CA TYR A 126 -13.95 -6.20 15.76
C TYR A 126 -12.82 -7.21 15.48
N GLY A 127 -12.00 -7.02 14.46
CA GLY A 127 -11.51 -8.21 13.76
C GLY A 127 -10.12 -8.71 14.08
N ILE A 128 -9.12 -7.84 13.91
CA ILE A 128 -7.78 -8.35 13.62
C ILE A 128 -6.79 -7.83 14.68
N PRO A 129 -6.38 -8.69 15.62
CA PRO A 129 -5.41 -8.37 16.66
C PRO A 129 -3.99 -8.35 16.09
N LEU A 130 -3.80 -7.99 14.83
CA LEU A 130 -2.52 -7.96 14.17
C LEU A 130 -2.15 -6.54 13.84
N SER A 131 -0.91 -6.20 14.13
CA SER A 131 -0.32 -4.93 13.73
C SER A 131 1.11 -5.12 13.28
N ILE A 132 1.57 -4.26 12.40
CA ILE A 132 2.98 -4.11 12.11
C ILE A 132 3.62 -3.34 13.28
N PRO A 133 4.71 -3.85 13.88
CA PRO A 133 5.49 -3.09 14.84
C PRO A 133 5.87 -1.71 14.29
N ALA A 134 5.74 -0.66 15.10
CA ALA A 134 6.05 0.70 14.64
C ALA A 134 7.52 0.87 14.23
N LYS A 135 8.43 0.17 14.92
CA LYS A 135 9.88 0.22 14.74
C LYS A 135 10.42 -1.19 14.42
N HIS A 136 11.73 -1.28 14.15
CA HIS A 136 12.50 -2.51 13.85
C HIS A 136 12.36 -3.04 12.42
N HIS A 137 13.26 -3.95 12.03
CA HIS A 137 13.24 -4.64 10.75
C HIS A 137 11.95 -5.46 10.56
N GLY A 138 11.29 -5.25 9.43
CA GLY A 138 9.96 -5.71 9.09
C GLY A 138 8.84 -4.86 9.67
N GLY A 139 9.18 -3.74 10.31
CA GLY A 139 8.25 -2.81 10.93
C GLY A 139 7.77 -1.72 9.97
N LEU A 140 6.86 -0.88 10.47
CA LEU A 140 6.19 0.11 9.67
C LEU A 140 7.12 1.26 9.23
N ALA A 141 8.08 1.65 10.07
CA ALA A 141 9.09 2.64 9.70
C ALA A 141 9.91 2.19 8.48
N GLU A 142 10.32 0.93 8.44
CA GLU A 142 11.08 0.37 7.32
C GLU A 142 10.20 0.24 6.07
N LEU A 143 8.94 -0.18 6.23
CA LEU A 143 7.97 -0.19 5.13
C LEU A 143 7.78 1.20 4.52
N LYS A 144 7.55 2.23 5.35
CA LYS A 144 7.39 3.62 4.89
C LYS A 144 8.65 4.12 4.17
N LEU A 145 9.83 3.86 4.73
CA LEU A 145 11.09 4.22 4.11
C LEU A 145 11.28 3.53 2.75
N HIS A 146 10.95 2.25 2.67
CA HIS A 146 11.05 1.47 1.43
C HIS A 146 10.14 2.02 0.34
N ILE A 147 8.87 2.31 0.68
CA ILE A 147 7.92 2.96 -0.21
C ILE A 147 8.44 4.32 -0.70
N SER A 148 8.88 5.19 0.22
CA SER A 148 9.40 6.52 -0.13
C SER A 148 10.60 6.44 -1.06
N ARG A 149 11.53 5.51 -0.82
CA ARG A 149 12.69 5.30 -1.67
C ARG A 149 12.28 4.85 -3.07
N ARG A 150 11.41 3.85 -3.17
CA ARG A 150 10.91 3.35 -4.45
C ARG A 150 10.18 4.44 -5.23
N ASP A 151 9.30 5.19 -4.59
CA ASP A 151 8.54 6.25 -5.24
C ASP A 151 9.47 7.37 -5.74
N SER A 152 10.55 7.65 -5.01
CA SER A 152 11.59 8.61 -5.43
C SER A 152 12.39 8.10 -6.64
N GLU A 153 12.79 6.83 -6.63
CA GLU A 153 13.50 6.18 -7.75
C GLU A 153 12.63 6.19 -9.02
N ARG A 154 11.35 5.82 -8.91
CA ARG A 154 10.40 5.89 -10.04
C ARG A 154 10.19 7.31 -10.56
N ASN A 155 10.11 8.29 -9.66
CA ASN A 155 9.94 9.68 -10.06
C ASN A 155 11.20 10.20 -10.78
N TYR A 156 12.38 9.84 -10.29
CA TYR A 156 13.64 10.18 -10.95
C TYR A 156 13.75 9.53 -12.34
N GLU A 157 13.44 8.25 -12.48
CA GLU A 157 13.42 7.57 -13.78
C GLU A 157 12.42 8.18 -14.76
N LYS A 158 11.28 8.67 -14.25
CA LYS A 158 10.31 9.39 -15.07
C LYS A 158 10.87 10.73 -15.57
N LEU A 159 11.47 11.52 -14.67
CA LEU A 159 12.13 12.77 -15.02
C LEU A 159 13.27 12.58 -16.03
N CYS A 160 14.07 11.53 -15.89
CA CYS A 160 15.15 11.24 -16.84
C CYS A 160 14.63 10.88 -18.24
N ARG A 161 13.52 10.14 -18.32
CA ARG A 161 12.86 9.85 -19.61
C ARG A 161 12.26 11.10 -20.23
N ASP A 162 11.53 11.88 -19.46
CA ASP A 162 10.92 13.13 -19.94
C ASP A 162 11.99 14.12 -20.44
N ALA A 163 13.18 14.14 -19.81
CA ALA A 163 14.32 14.94 -20.27
C ALA A 163 14.97 14.39 -21.56
N HIS A 164 15.12 13.07 -21.69
CA HIS A 164 15.61 12.46 -22.95
C HIS A 164 14.62 12.69 -24.09
N ASP A 165 13.32 12.56 -23.84
CA ASP A 165 12.28 12.84 -24.84
C ASP A 165 12.30 14.33 -25.26
N GLN A 166 12.60 15.25 -24.33
CA GLN A 166 12.79 16.68 -24.66
C GLN A 166 14.06 16.94 -25.49
N ASP A 167 15.18 16.29 -25.15
CA ASP A 167 16.43 16.42 -25.90
C ASP A 167 16.30 15.82 -27.30
N ASP A 168 15.65 14.66 -27.45
CA ASP A 168 15.36 14.03 -28.75
C ASP A 168 14.43 14.90 -29.60
N LEU A 169 13.43 15.56 -28.99
CA LEU A 169 12.57 16.52 -29.69
C LEU A 169 13.32 17.78 -30.12
N LEU A 170 14.22 18.30 -29.27
CA LEU A 170 15.06 19.46 -29.60
C LEU A 170 16.05 19.14 -30.73
N GLU A 171 16.65 17.95 -30.72
CA GLU A 171 17.53 17.47 -31.78
C GLU A 171 16.77 17.27 -33.10
N ALA A 172 15.58 16.66 -33.06
CA ALA A 172 14.72 16.52 -34.23
C ALA A 172 14.28 17.89 -34.82
N MET A 173 13.95 18.87 -33.98
CA MET A 173 13.65 20.23 -34.43
C MET A 173 14.87 20.94 -35.02
N GLY A 174 16.06 20.74 -34.46
CA GLY A 174 17.32 21.26 -35.00
C GLY A 174 17.62 20.73 -36.40
N ASN A 175 17.38 19.43 -36.62
CA ASN A 175 17.61 18.78 -37.91
C ASN A 175 16.61 19.22 -39.00
N LEU A 176 15.33 19.44 -38.65
CA LEU A 176 14.33 20.01 -39.57
C LEU A 176 14.68 21.45 -40.02
N ASN A 177 15.34 22.22 -39.15
CA ASN A 177 15.74 23.59 -39.44
C ASN A 177 17.03 23.68 -40.29
N LEU A 178 17.80 22.59 -40.36
CA LEU A 178 18.96 22.45 -41.23
C LEU A 178 18.57 21.98 -42.63
N ASP A 179 17.63 21.05 -42.77
CA ASP A 179 17.15 20.58 -44.08
C ASP A 179 16.43 21.67 -44.87
N SER A 180 15.70 22.57 -44.21
CA SER A 180 15.02 23.70 -44.87
C SER A 180 15.95 24.82 -45.37
N LYS A 181 17.23 24.82 -44.98
CA LYS A 181 18.24 25.77 -45.47
C LYS A 181 19.01 25.29 -46.70
N VAL A 182 19.00 23.99 -46.99
CA VAL A 182 19.76 23.43 -48.12
C VAL A 182 18.99 23.57 -49.45
N GLU A 183 17.66 23.69 -49.43
CA GLU A 183 16.85 23.92 -50.65
C GLU A 183 16.85 25.36 -51.19
N LYS A 184 17.51 26.32 -50.52
CA LYS A 184 17.55 27.73 -50.98
C LYS A 184 18.86 28.16 -51.66
N LEU A 185 19.74 27.22 -52.01
CA LEU A 185 21.00 27.48 -52.71
C LEU A 185 21.18 26.64 -53.99
N GLY A 186 20.08 26.17 -54.59
CA GLY A 186 20.05 25.57 -55.93
C GLY A 186 19.58 26.55 -56.98
#